data_AF-A0A836QTB5-F1
#
_entry.id   AF-A0A836QTB5-F1
#
_cell.length_a   1.000
_cell.length_b   1.000
_cell.length_c   1.000
_cell.angle_alpha   90.00
_cell.angle_beta   90.00
_cell.angle_gamma   90.00
#
_symmetry.space_group_name_H-M   'P 1'
#
loop_
_entity.id
_entity.type
_entity.pdbx_description
1 polymer ?
#
loop_
_entity_poly.entity_id
_entity_poly.type
_entity_poly.pdbx_seq_one_letter_code
_entity_poly.pdbx_strand_id
1 'polypeptide(L)'
;MLAVVSPAKNLDYESNLPSLNVTQPRLLDNAEELVKVCRQLSPQQLGSLMKISDKLAGLNAARFEQWQRPFNEENARPAMFAFNGDVYTGLDA
;
A
#
# COMPACT_ATOMS: atom_id res chain seq x y z
N MET A 1 21.59 -15.14 2.69
CA MET A 1 20.28 -15.80 2.48
C MET A 1 19.24 -14.69 2.27
N LEU A 2 18.32 -14.86 1.31
CA LEU A 2 17.26 -13.89 1.01
C LEU A 2 15.91 -14.61 1.04
N ALA A 3 14.93 -14.05 1.74
CA ALA A 3 13.55 -14.52 1.73
C ALA A 3 12.68 -13.56 0.92
N VAL A 4 11.72 -14.10 0.17
CA VAL A 4 10.74 -13.34 -0.61
C VAL A 4 9.35 -13.78 -0.17
N VAL A 5 8.55 -12.83 0.29
CA VAL A 5 7.17 -13.06 0.70
C VAL A 5 6.23 -12.20 -0.14
N SER A 6 5.03 -12.72 -0.37
CA SER A 6 3.99 -11.98 -1.08
C SER A 6 3.43 -10.85 -0.21
N PRO A 7 3.04 -9.70 -0.79
CA PRO A 7 2.31 -8.66 -0.08
C PRO A 7 0.89 -9.13 0.33
N ALA A 8 0.26 -8.42 1.26
CA ALA A 8 -1.14 -8.64 1.65
C ALA A 8 -2.09 -7.62 1.02
N LYS A 9 -3.37 -8.00 0.86
CA LYS A 9 -4.42 -7.11 0.36
C LYS A 9 -4.94 -6.15 1.43
N ASN A 10 -5.04 -6.62 2.67
CA ASN A 10 -5.46 -5.78 3.78
C ASN A 10 -4.24 -5.02 4.32
N LEU A 11 -4.49 -3.80 4.74
CA LEU A 11 -3.47 -2.91 5.27
C LEU A 11 -3.90 -2.40 6.64
N ASP A 12 -2.96 -2.37 7.57
CA ASP A 12 -3.12 -1.76 8.88
C ASP A 12 -2.28 -0.48 8.93
N TYR A 13 -2.95 0.64 9.23
CA TYR A 13 -2.33 1.95 9.43
C TYR A 13 -2.62 2.52 10.83
N GLU A 14 -3.25 1.73 11.72
CA GLU A 14 -3.78 2.22 12.99
C GLU A 14 -3.03 1.65 14.19
N SER A 15 -2.48 0.43 14.11
CA SER A 15 -1.80 -0.16 15.26
C SER A 15 -0.59 0.67 15.71
N ASN A 16 -0.17 0.46 16.96
CA ASN A 16 1.05 1.09 17.43
C ASN A 16 2.26 0.49 16.72
N LEU A 17 3.21 1.34 16.32
CA LEU A 17 4.50 0.90 15.80
C LEU A 17 5.53 0.86 16.93
N PRO A 18 6.42 -0.15 16.95
CA PRO A 18 7.60 -0.06 17.80
C PRO A 18 8.51 1.10 17.35
N SER A 19 9.51 1.44 18.15
CA SER A 19 10.56 2.35 17.67
C SER A 19 11.46 1.57 16.70
N LEU A 20 11.51 1.98 15.45
CA LEU A 20 12.35 1.35 14.42
C LEU A 20 12.97 2.37 13.47
N ASN A 21 14.17 2.04 12.99
CA ASN A 21 14.78 2.75 11.88
C ASN A 21 14.03 2.41 10.59
N VAL A 22 13.50 3.43 9.93
CA VAL A 22 12.77 3.29 8.67
C VAL A 22 13.67 3.62 7.48
N THR A 23 13.29 3.12 6.31
CA THR A 23 14.00 3.38 5.04
C THR A 23 13.00 3.80 3.97
N GLN A 24 13.50 4.45 2.92
CA GLN A 24 12.69 4.83 1.76
C GLN A 24 12.73 3.72 0.70
N PRO A 25 11.60 3.44 0.01
CA PRO A 25 11.60 2.50 -1.11
C PRO A 25 12.52 2.98 -2.23
N ARG A 26 13.28 2.05 -2.85
CA ARG A 26 14.28 2.38 -3.87
C ARG A 26 13.71 2.68 -5.26
N LEU A 27 12.45 2.30 -5.53
CA LEU A 27 11.80 2.38 -6.85
C LEU A 27 10.60 3.34 -6.85
N LEU A 28 10.68 4.43 -6.09
CA LEU A 28 9.58 5.40 -5.97
C LEU A 28 9.24 6.10 -7.29
N ASP A 29 10.22 6.32 -8.17
CA ASP A 29 9.96 6.96 -9.47
C ASP A 29 9.11 6.05 -10.37
N ASN A 30 9.39 4.75 -10.38
CA ASN A 30 8.55 3.77 -11.10
C ASN A 30 7.17 3.63 -10.45
N ALA A 31 7.09 3.67 -9.12
CA ALA A 31 5.79 3.66 -8.43
C ALA A 31 4.95 4.90 -8.81
N GLU A 32 5.58 6.08 -8.94
CA GLU A 32 4.90 7.31 -9.34
C GLU A 32 4.33 7.22 -10.77
N GLU A 33 5.04 6.59 -11.71
CA GLU A 33 4.53 6.33 -13.06
C GLU A 33 3.24 5.49 -13.02
N LEU A 34 3.21 4.43 -12.21
CA LEU A 34 2.02 3.60 -12.03
C LEU A 34 0.87 4.38 -11.38
N VAL A 35 1.16 5.17 -10.34
CA VAL A 35 0.15 5.99 -9.66
C VAL A 35 -0.46 7.02 -10.62
N LYS A 36 0.36 7.64 -11.49
CA LYS A 36 -0.14 8.58 -12.52
C LYS A 36 -1.15 7.92 -13.46
N VAL A 37 -0.91 6.67 -13.86
CA VAL A 37 -1.87 5.90 -14.68
C VAL A 37 -3.13 5.60 -13.86
N CYS A 38 -2.98 5.12 -12.62
CA CYS A 38 -4.12 4.76 -11.77
C CYS A 38 -5.05 5.95 -11.46
N ARG A 39 -4.51 7.17 -11.31
CA ARG A 39 -5.30 8.40 -11.11
C ARG A 39 -6.21 8.76 -12.29
N GLN A 40 -5.88 8.30 -13.50
CA GLN A 40 -6.72 8.53 -14.67
C GLN A 40 -7.93 7.59 -14.75
N LEU A 41 -7.96 6.54 -13.92
CA LEU A 41 -9.01 5.55 -13.92
C LEU A 41 -10.13 5.97 -12.96
N SER A 42 -11.39 5.89 -13.43
CA SER A 42 -12.53 6.05 -12.55
C SER A 42 -12.62 4.91 -11.53
N PRO A 43 -13.30 5.10 -10.38
CA PRO A 43 -13.56 4.01 -9.45
C PRO A 43 -14.19 2.79 -10.13
N GLN A 44 -15.10 2.96 -11.08
CA GLN A 44 -15.73 1.85 -11.80
C GLN A 44 -14.74 1.09 -12.69
N GLN A 45 -13.81 1.81 -13.34
CA GLN A 45 -12.74 1.20 -14.13
C GLN A 45 -11.76 0.43 -13.24
N LEU A 46 -11.37 1.01 -12.10
CA LEU A 46 -10.54 0.34 -11.10
C LEU A 46 -11.22 -0.92 -10.54
N GLY A 47 -12.50 -0.84 -10.22
CA GLY A 47 -13.31 -1.97 -9.73
C GLY A 47 -13.33 -3.12 -10.73
N SER A 48 -13.59 -2.81 -12.00
CA SER A 48 -13.59 -3.79 -13.09
C SER A 48 -12.22 -4.41 -13.32
N LEU A 49 -11.16 -3.59 -13.34
CA LEU A 49 -9.78 -4.03 -13.58
C LEU A 49 -9.28 -4.95 -12.46
N MET A 50 -9.52 -4.55 -11.21
CA MET A 50 -9.02 -5.26 -10.03
C MET A 50 -9.97 -6.39 -9.57
N LYS A 51 -11.17 -6.47 -10.14
CA LYS A 51 -12.24 -7.40 -9.75
C LYS A 51 -12.60 -7.26 -8.26
N ILE A 52 -12.85 -6.02 -7.84
CA ILE A 52 -13.19 -5.65 -6.46
C ILE A 52 -14.54 -4.94 -6.40
N SER A 53 -15.13 -4.86 -5.21
CA SER A 53 -16.40 -4.17 -4.98
C SER A 53 -16.27 -2.65 -5.20
N ASP A 54 -17.39 -1.98 -5.47
CA ASP A 54 -17.44 -0.52 -5.65
C ASP A 54 -16.87 0.23 -4.43
N LYS A 55 -17.13 -0.27 -3.22
CA LYS A 55 -16.57 0.30 -1.99
C LYS A 55 -15.03 0.27 -1.99
N LEU A 56 -14.45 -0.88 -2.35
CA LEU A 56 -12.99 -1.03 -2.42
C LEU A 56 -12.40 -0.25 -3.59
N ALA A 57 -13.13 -0.15 -4.69
CA ALA A 57 -12.69 0.62 -5.85
C ALA A 57 -12.64 2.12 -5.54
N GLY A 58 -13.67 2.66 -4.89
CA GLY A 58 -13.68 4.04 -4.40
C GLY A 58 -12.56 4.31 -3.38
N LEU A 59 -12.33 3.38 -2.45
CA LEU A 59 -11.21 3.48 -1.51
C LEU A 59 -9.86 3.53 -2.22
N ASN A 60 -9.62 2.66 -3.21
CA ASN A 60 -8.35 2.64 -3.94
C ASN A 60 -8.18 3.85 -4.85
N ALA A 61 -9.25 4.37 -5.47
CA ALA A 61 -9.20 5.64 -6.20
C ALA A 61 -8.73 6.78 -5.28
N ALA A 62 -9.31 6.91 -4.09
CA ALA A 62 -8.89 7.90 -3.10
C ALA A 62 -7.43 7.70 -2.66
N ARG A 63 -6.98 6.45 -2.47
CA ARG A 63 -5.58 6.16 -2.14
C ARG A 63 -4.61 6.60 -3.24
N PHE A 64 -4.94 6.36 -4.51
CA PHE A 64 -4.09 6.83 -5.62
C PHE A 64 -4.06 8.35 -5.72
N GLU A 65 -5.18 9.03 -5.47
CA GLU A 65 -5.21 10.50 -5.40
C GLU A 65 -4.36 11.03 -4.24
N GLN A 66 -4.47 10.45 -3.04
CA GLN A 66 -3.74 10.88 -1.84
C GLN A 66 -2.26 10.48 -1.84
N TRP A 67 -1.83 9.57 -2.71
CA TRP A 67 -0.44 9.14 -2.79
C TRP A 67 0.48 10.31 -3.12
N GLN A 68 1.42 10.64 -2.25
CA GLN A 68 2.34 11.76 -2.47
C GLN A 68 3.70 11.51 -1.86
N ARG A 69 4.72 12.18 -2.42
CA ARG A 69 6.08 12.23 -1.90
C ARG A 69 6.37 13.62 -1.32
N PRO A 70 7.29 13.75 -0.36
CA PRO A 70 8.09 12.69 0.28
C PRO A 70 7.27 11.83 1.24
N PHE A 71 7.67 10.56 1.42
CA PHE A 71 7.08 9.71 2.46
C PHE A 71 7.66 10.03 3.83
N ASN A 72 6.78 10.10 4.82
CA ASN A 72 7.08 10.34 6.22
C ASN A 72 6.14 9.50 7.11
N GLU A 73 6.29 9.62 8.43
CA GLU A 73 5.50 8.86 9.41
C GLU A 73 4.00 9.20 9.40
N GLU A 74 3.62 10.34 8.84
CA GLU A 74 2.22 10.78 8.77
C GLU A 74 1.48 10.21 7.55
N ASN A 75 2.19 9.91 6.46
CA ASN A 75 1.60 9.50 5.19
C ASN A 75 2.02 8.09 4.72
N ALA A 76 2.95 7.45 5.42
CA ALA A 76 3.46 6.14 5.09
C ALA A 76 3.75 5.30 6.33
N ARG A 77 3.67 3.98 6.14
CA ARG A 77 3.97 2.98 7.17
C ARG A 77 5.00 1.99 6.64
N PRO A 78 5.98 1.54 7.45
CA PRO A 78 6.93 0.51 7.03
C PRO A 78 6.20 -0.76 6.61
N ALA A 79 6.52 -1.28 5.41
CA ALA A 79 5.73 -2.29 4.72
C ALA A 79 5.47 -3.56 5.56
N MET A 80 6.45 -3.98 6.36
CA MET A 80 6.36 -5.12 7.26
C MET A 80 5.18 -5.03 8.25
N PHE A 81 4.92 -3.83 8.76
CA PHE A 81 3.84 -3.54 9.70
C PHE A 81 2.57 -3.06 8.98
N ALA A 82 2.68 -2.61 7.73
CA ALA A 82 1.52 -2.16 6.95
C ALA A 82 0.69 -3.34 6.42
N PHE A 83 1.34 -4.42 5.99
CA PHE A 83 0.63 -5.57 5.45
C PHE A 83 -0.03 -6.40 6.55
N ASN A 84 -1.32 -6.66 6.38
CA ASN A 84 -2.10 -7.46 7.31
C ASN A 84 -2.73 -8.66 6.57
N GLY A 85 -2.33 -9.87 6.94
CA GLY A 85 -2.83 -11.12 6.37
C GLY A 85 -2.04 -12.31 6.88
N ASP A 86 -2.51 -13.52 6.59
CA ASP A 86 -2.04 -14.77 7.24
C ASP A 86 -0.52 -14.96 7.26
N VAL A 87 0.19 -14.57 6.20
CA VAL A 87 1.66 -14.61 6.14
C VAL A 87 2.30 -13.69 7.17
N TYR A 88 1.76 -12.49 7.35
CA TYR A 88 2.26 -11.47 8.28
C TYR A 88 1.83 -11.77 9.72
N THR A 89 0.65 -12.36 9.91
CA THR A 89 0.22 -12.92 11.20
C THR A 89 1.15 -14.04 11.65
N GLY A 90 1.51 -14.97 10.75
CA GLY A 90 2.45 -16.05 11.06
C GLY A 90 3.90 -15.60 11.29
N LEU A 91 4.23 -14.39 10.82
CA LEU A 91 5.52 -13.76 11.05
C LEU A 91 5.58 -12.99 12.38
N ASP A 92 4.44 -12.87 13.07
CA ASP A 92 4.24 -12.08 14.30
C ASP A 92 4.77 -10.64 14.15
N ALA A 93 4.40 -10.05 13.01
CA ALA A 93 4.82 -8.74 12.54
C ALA A 93 3.94 -7.62 13.10
#